data_AF-A0A967VSU5-F1
#
_entry.id   AF-A0A967VSU5-F1
#
_cell.length_a   1.000
_cell.length_b   1.000
_cell.length_c   1.000
_cell.angle_alpha   90.00
_cell.angle_beta   90.00
_cell.angle_gamma   90.00
#
_symmetry.space_group_name_H-M   'P 1'
#
loop_
_entity.id
_entity.type
_entity.pdbx_description
1 polymer ?
#
loop_
_entity_poly.entity_id
_entity_poly.type
_entity_poly.pdbx_seq_one_letter_code
_entity_poly.pdbx_strand_id
1 'polypeptide(L)' 'GKGGVGKSTVAVNLAVALAASGLRVGLLDADIYGPDIPLMFGETRKPPVTGQRGKEKIMPLEAHGVKLMSLGFLLEEEQP' A
#
# COMPACT_ATOMS: atom_id res chain seq x y z
N GLY A 1 8.42 -3.97 25.13
CA GLY A 1 7.99 -4.21 23.73
C GLY A 1 8.88 -3.40 22.81
N LYS A 2 9.32 -3.96 21.68
CA LYS A 2 10.07 -3.18 20.68
C LYS A 2 9.15 -2.09 20.12
N GLY A 3 9.33 -0.84 20.56
CA GLY A 3 8.64 0.31 19.99
C GLY A 3 9.00 0.46 18.51
N GLY A 4 7.99 0.73 17.68
CA GLY A 4 8.18 0.91 16.24
C GLY A 4 9.05 2.13 15.95
N VAL A 5 10.05 1.99 15.09
CA VAL A 5 11.00 3.07 14.71
C VAL A 5 10.44 4.07 13.68
N GLY A 6 9.14 4.01 13.37
CA GLY A 6 8.46 4.97 12.51
C GLY A 6 8.66 4.81 10.99
N LYS A 7 9.16 3.66 10.50
CA LYS A 7 9.44 3.43 9.06
C LYS A 7 8.24 3.72 8.17
N SER A 8 7.09 3.10 8.44
CA SER A 8 5.87 3.27 7.64
C SER A 8 5.36 4.70 7.69
N THR A 9 5.41 5.34 8.87
CA THR A 9 5.05 6.75 9.04
C THR A 9 5.88 7.66 8.15
N VAL A 10 7.20 7.48 8.13
CA VAL A 10 8.09 8.29 7.28
C VAL A 10 7.83 7.99 5.80
N ALA A 11 7.70 6.72 5.42
CA ALA A 11 7.50 6.31 4.03
C ALA A 11 6.19 6.86 3.44
N VAL A 12 5.08 6.74 4.18
CA VAL A 12 3.75 7.23 3.77
C VAL A 12 3.77 8.74 3.56
N ASN A 13 4.27 9.50 4.55
CA ASN A 13 4.29 10.96 4.46
C ASN A 13 5.22 11.45 3.36
N LEU A 14 6.39 10.82 3.17
CA LEU A 14 7.30 11.16 2.09
C LEU A 14 6.65 10.92 0.72
N ALA A 15 5.97 9.78 0.55
CA ALA A 15 5.30 9.46 -0.71
C ALA A 15 4.21 10.49 -1.06
N VAL A 16 3.38 10.85 -0.08
CA VAL A 16 2.32 11.86 -0.27
C VAL A 16 2.91 13.23 -0.55
N ALA A 17 3.98 13.64 0.15
CA ALA A 17 4.63 14.94 -0.10
C ALA A 17 5.24 15.03 -1.51
N LEU A 18 5.86 13.94 -2.00
CA LEU A 18 6.40 13.87 -3.35
C LEU A 18 5.27 13.92 -4.40
N ALA A 19 4.16 13.21 -4.17
CA ALA A 19 3.00 13.24 -5.05
C ALA A 19 2.35 14.63 -5.08
N ALA A 20 2.19 15.28 -3.93
CA ALA A 20 1.70 16.65 -3.82
C ALA A 20 2.60 17.68 -4.53
N SER A 21 3.89 17.37 -4.70
CA SER A 21 4.85 18.17 -5.48
C SER A 21 4.76 17.92 -6.99
N GLY A 22 3.77 17.16 -7.47
CA GLY A 22 3.53 16.88 -8.88
C GLY A 22 4.35 15.72 -9.45
N LEU A 23 5.05 14.95 -8.60
CA LEU A 23 5.83 13.80 -9.04
C LEU A 23 4.96 12.55 -9.19
N ARG A 24 5.37 11.65 -10.07
CA ARG A 24 4.78 10.31 -10.15
C ARG A 24 5.40 9.42 -9.07
N VAL A 25 4.57 8.98 -8.12
CA VAL A 25 5.05 8.24 -6.95
C VAL A 25 4.32 6.90 -6.82
N GLY A 26 5.08 5.87 -6.47
CA GLY A 26 4.56 4.58 -6.04
C GLY A 26 5.16 4.21 -4.69
N LEU A 27 4.37 3.55 -3.85
CA LEU A 27 4.77 3.03 -2.56
C LEU A 27 4.47 1.53 -2.51
N LEU A 28 5.53 0.75 -2.27
CA LEU A 28 5.48 -0.70 -2.16
C LEU A 28 5.80 -1.11 -0.73
N ASP A 29 4.90 -1.88 -0.15
CA ASP A 29 5.02 -2.50 1.15
C ASP A 29 5.01 -4.03 1.01
N ALA A 30 5.97 -4.67 1.67
CA ALA A 30 6.16 -6.11 1.65
C ALA A 30 6.12 -6.71 3.06
N ASP A 31 5.73 -5.92 4.06
CA ASP A 31 5.54 -6.41 5.43
C ASP A 31 4.17 -7.11 5.55
N ILE A 32 4.13 -8.20 6.32
CA ILE A 32 2.91 -9.02 6.58
C ILE A 32 2.33 -8.73 7.97
N TYR A 33 3.13 -8.19 8.90
CA TYR A 33 2.80 -8.10 10.32
C TYR A 33 2.92 -6.67 10.90
N GLY A 34 2.84 -5.64 10.05
CA GLY A 34 3.01 -4.23 10.43
C GLY A 34 1.69 -3.45 10.52
N PRO A 35 1.67 -2.20 11.02
CA PRO A 35 0.55 -1.30 10.74
C PRO A 35 0.50 -1.06 9.23
N ASP A 36 -0.52 -1.62 8.59
CA ASP A 36 -0.57 -1.77 7.15
C ASP A 36 -0.67 -0.42 6.43
N ILE A 37 0.12 -0.24 5.36
CA ILE A 37 -0.03 0.89 4.42
C ILE A 37 -1.50 1.11 3.98
N PRO A 38 -2.29 0.05 3.69
CA PRO A 38 -3.74 0.17 3.51
C PRO A 38 -4.42 1.02 4.60
N LEU A 39 -4.18 0.71 5.88
CA LEU A 39 -4.75 1.44 7.01
C LEU A 39 -4.28 2.90 7.04
N MET A 40 -2.98 3.16 6.84
CA MET A 40 -2.44 4.52 6.88
C MET A 40 -2.94 5.41 5.73
N PHE A 41 -3.29 4.82 4.59
CA PHE A 41 -3.91 5.50 3.46
C PHE A 41 -5.45 5.50 3.51
N GLY A 42 -6.05 4.87 4.52
CA GLY A 42 -7.52 4.72 4.62
C GLY A 42 -8.12 3.91 3.48
N GLU A 43 -7.36 2.97 2.93
CA GLU A 43 -7.72 2.16 1.77
C GLU A 43 -8.16 0.75 2.20
N THR A 44 -9.36 0.36 1.77
CA THR A 44 -9.96 -0.96 2.08
C THR A 44 -10.31 -1.76 0.83
N ARG A 45 -10.13 -1.18 -0.37
CA ARG A 45 -10.38 -1.89 -1.63
C ARG A 45 -9.33 -2.97 -1.82
N LYS A 46 -9.73 -4.04 -2.51
CA LYS A 46 -8.79 -5.03 -3.04
C LYS A 46 -8.26 -4.57 -4.41
N PRO A 47 -6.95 -4.65 -4.67
CA PRO A 47 -6.35 -4.38 -5.97
C PRO A 47 -6.99 -5.23 -7.07
N PRO A 48 -7.41 -4.64 -8.20
CA PRO A 48 -7.95 -5.42 -9.29
C PRO A 48 -6.87 -6.23 -9.98
N VAL A 49 -7.23 -7.43 -10.41
CA VAL A 49 -6.36 -8.30 -11.21
C VAL A 49 -6.78 -8.21 -12.67
N THR A 50 -5.83 -7.95 -13.56
CA THR A 50 -6.08 -7.78 -15.00
C THR A 50 -5.12 -8.63 -15.82
N GLY A 51 -5.50 -8.99 -17.05
CA GLY A 51 -4.65 -9.79 -17.94
C GLY A 51 -5.33 -11.07 -18.42
N GLN A 52 -4.62 -11.82 -19.26
CA GLN A 52 -5.07 -13.14 -19.73
C GLN A 52 -4.63 -14.23 -18.74
N ARG A 53 -5.30 -15.39 -18.79
CA ARG A 53 -4.98 -16.54 -17.94
C ARG A 53 -3.50 -16.92 -18.05
N GLY A 54 -2.80 -16.96 -16.92
CA GLY A 54 -1.36 -17.23 -16.83
C GLY A 54 -0.47 -16.00 -17.05
N LYS A 55 -1.04 -14.80 -17.21
CA LYS A 55 -0.35 -13.50 -17.35
C LYS A 55 -1.06 -12.39 -16.57
N GLU A 56 -1.74 -12.76 -15.49
CA GLU A 56 -2.45 -11.85 -14.60
C GLU A 56 -1.47 -10.89 -13.91
N LYS A 57 -1.90 -9.63 -13.76
CA LYS A 57 -1.17 -8.56 -13.08
C LYS A 57 -2.08 -7.90 -12.06
N ILE A 58 -1.53 -7.67 -10.87
CA ILE A 58 -2.18 -6.85 -9.85
C ILE A 58 -1.99 -5.38 -10.23
N MET A 59 -3.09 -4.67 -10.33
CA MET A 59 -3.08 -3.23 -10.58
C MET A 59 -2.99 -2.48 -9.26
N PRO A 60 -2.01 -1.57 -9.09
CA PRO A 60 -1.90 -0.76 -7.88
C PRO A 60 -3.17 0.05 -7.64
N LEU A 61 -3.55 0.18 -6.38
CA LEU A 61 -4.57 1.15 -5.99
C LEU A 61 -3.97 2.55 -6.03
N GLU A 62 -4.82 3.56 -6.13
CA GLU A 62 -4.38 4.95 -6.09
C GLU A 62 -5.16 5.70 -5.01
N ALA A 63 -4.42 6.36 -4.13
CA ALA A 63 -4.93 7.23 -3.07
C ALA A 63 -3.93 8.37 -2.82
N HIS A 64 -4.42 9.58 -2.60
CA HIS A 64 -3.58 10.78 -2.39
C HIS A 64 -2.53 11.03 -3.49
N GLY A 65 -2.83 10.64 -4.74
CA GLY A 65 -1.89 10.74 -5.87
C GLY A 65 -0.71 9.76 -5.83
N VAL A 66 -0.75 8.78 -4.91
CA VAL A 66 0.26 7.73 -4.76
C VAL A 66 -0.31 6.40 -5.23
N LYS A 67 0.46 5.66 -6.03
CA LYS A 67 0.14 4.27 -6.37
C LYS A 67 0.60 3.33 -5.27
N LEU A 68 -0.30 2.51 -4.77
CA LEU A 68 -0.10 1.65 -3.61
C LEU A 68 -0.06 0.18 -3.99
N MET A 69 0.95 -0.51 -3.49
CA MET A 69 1.05 -1.97 -3.46
C MET A 69 1.46 -2.38 -2.05
N SER A 70 0.71 -3.28 -1.43
CA SER A 70 1.00 -3.82 -0.10
C SER A 70 0.52 -5.26 -0.03
N LEU A 71 1.25 -6.11 0.69
CA LEU A 71 0.74 -7.46 1.03
C LEU A 71 -0.51 -7.39 1.91
N GLY A 72 -0.68 -6.33 2.70
CA GLY A 72 -1.88 -6.09 3.51
C GLY A 72 -3.18 -6.01 2.68
N PHE A 73 -3.10 -5.70 1.38
CA PHE A 73 -4.29 -5.75 0.50
C PHE A 73 -4.74 -7.18 0.14
N LEU A 74 -3.85 -8.15 0.27
CA LEU A 74 -4.06 -9.55 -0.13
C LEU A 74 -4.36 -10.45 1.06
N LEU A 75 -4.02 -10.00 2.27
CA LEU A 75 -4.43 -10.66 3.50
C LEU A 75 -5.94 -10.49 3.67
N GLU A 76 -6.62 -11.59 3.99
CA GLU A 76 -8.00 -11.50 4.48
C GLU A 76 -7.91 -10.95 5.90
N GLU A 77 -8.77 -9.98 6.26
CA GLU A 77 -8.94 -9.61 7.67
C GLU A 77 -9.11 -10.91 8.45
N GLU A 78 -8.27 -11.15 9.46
CA GLU A 78 -8.37 -12.34 10.30
C GLU A 78 -9.83 -12.50 10.69
N GLN A 79 -10.50 -13.49 10.07
CA GLN A 79 -11.81 -13.90 10.55
C GLN A 79 -11.57 -14.45 11.97
N PRO A 80 -12.37 -14.01 12.95
CA PRO A 80 -12.09 -14.19 14.36
C PRO A 80 -11.90 -15.65 14.80
#